data_AF-A0A959TUZ7-F1
#
_entry.id   AF-A0A959TUZ7-F1
#
_cell.length_a   1.000
_cell.length_b   1.000
_cell.length_c   1.000
_cell.angle_alpha   90.00
_cell.angle_beta   90.00
_cell.angle_gamma   90.00
#
_symmetry.space_group_name_H-M   'P 1'
#
loop_
_entity.id
_entity.type
_entity.pdbx_description
1 polymer ?
#
loop_
_entity_poly.entity_id
_entity_poly.type
_entity_poly.pdbx_seq_one_letter_code
_entity_poly.pdbx_strand_id
1 'polypeptide(L)'
;MATLKRVLILLSLLVVVGLLAGMAGFQVGQAQGPMGGNGPDLHLFQGRPTVNPDYDPNYDYGLGDSYITELTPYPKCDKGDRTPFDLWRYAGKGKSSYTTTELPMSFEAWVKMNTDRKPELMKEVRDYMAGRYDLNGRTIPGVTMGGGHKAVMAGPVSRLSPGVKSWEALAAMSADEIKQKDVFPYKPLAHPIQSTAHMVFPDNWLRNHPEDRRMDVDHDIPDAYLPEFPPPLFLTTHKELGDVTKGVEVTISNYFEIFDGLCTPEQMEGLQELLRPSPTTWFNHTTHRITQEASVGVACFSCHVNGHTNGAFELAPDSRPNLARLRMDTPTMRGNFNEMQLSSKRSIRSMDHFAEVEEYFDGDQAMQAAIGPRGIQRSFSNRMGDFNSIIDFPPAPKLDPLSRLIPDKCTPSELRGEQLFKGKAMCSQCHYGPAFTDDYLHDLQVERFYHGRPEGPIKTFPLRGIKDSPPYFHDGRLMTLDDTVEFFNLIFGLKLTAQEKDDLTAYLLCL
;
A
#
# COMPACT_ATOMS: atom_id res chain seq x y z
N MET A 1 -94.60 -2.35 1.13
CA MET A 1 -94.32 -0.94 0.76
C MET A 1 -94.41 -0.06 2.00
N ALA A 2 -93.28 0.23 2.66
CA ALA A 2 -93.13 1.32 3.65
C ALA A 2 -91.69 1.49 4.18
N THR A 3 -90.75 0.58 3.87
CA THR A 3 -89.39 0.60 4.48
C THR A 3 -88.22 0.74 3.50
N LEU A 4 -88.47 1.06 2.22
CA LEU A 4 -87.41 1.31 1.21
C LEU A 4 -87.31 2.77 0.72
N LYS A 5 -88.15 3.70 1.23
CA LYS A 5 -88.22 5.11 0.78
C LYS A 5 -87.49 6.14 1.67
N ARG A 6 -86.88 5.74 2.81
CA ARG A 6 -86.14 6.67 3.70
C ARG A 6 -84.61 6.64 3.56
N VAL A 7 -84.04 5.67 2.83
CA VAL A 7 -82.58 5.55 2.66
C VAL A 7 -82.05 6.34 1.45
N LEU A 8 -82.89 6.66 0.45
CA LEU A 8 -82.45 7.36 -0.77
C LEU A 8 -82.43 8.91 -0.68
N ILE A 9 -82.97 9.53 0.38
CA ILE A 9 -83.05 11.00 0.52
C ILE A 9 -81.86 11.58 1.31
N LEU A 10 -81.13 10.77 2.08
CA LEU A 10 -79.94 11.22 2.82
C LEU A 10 -78.65 11.23 1.97
N LEU A 11 -78.62 10.50 0.85
CA LEU A 11 -77.44 10.39 -0.01
C LEU A 11 -77.32 11.51 -1.07
N SER A 12 -78.39 12.24 -1.36
CA SER A 12 -78.39 13.32 -2.38
C SER A 12 -78.12 14.72 -1.82
N LEU A 13 -78.19 14.94 -0.49
CA LEU A 13 -77.87 16.24 0.13
C LEU A 13 -76.39 16.41 0.52
N LEU A 14 -75.63 15.33 0.67
CA LEU A 14 -74.21 15.38 1.05
C LEU A 14 -73.27 15.66 -0.14
N VAL A 15 -73.72 15.43 -1.38
CA VAL A 15 -72.91 15.65 -2.59
C VAL A 15 -72.95 17.11 -3.07
N VAL A 16 -73.98 17.89 -2.72
CA VAL A 16 -74.14 19.27 -3.23
C VAL A 16 -73.41 20.32 -2.38
N VAL A 17 -73.05 20.04 -1.13
CA VAL A 17 -72.31 21.00 -0.28
C VAL A 17 -70.79 20.89 -0.46
N GLY A 18 -70.28 19.77 -0.99
CA GLY A 18 -68.84 19.55 -1.19
C GLY A 18 -68.21 20.21 -2.43
N LEU A 19 -69.02 20.75 -3.36
CA LEU A 19 -68.56 21.19 -4.69
C LEU A 19 -68.58 22.71 -4.92
N LEU A 20 -68.97 23.52 -3.93
CA LEU A 20 -69.07 25.00 -4.08
C LEU A 20 -68.04 25.82 -3.28
N ALA A 21 -67.10 25.20 -2.57
CA ALA A 21 -66.07 25.94 -1.82
C ALA A 21 -64.69 25.95 -2.50
N GLY A 22 -64.61 25.57 -3.78
CA GLY A 22 -63.40 25.65 -4.57
C GLY A 22 -63.47 26.77 -5.60
N MET A 23 -63.34 28.03 -5.18
CA MET A 23 -62.79 29.15 -5.98
C MET A 23 -62.62 30.39 -5.08
N ALA A 24 -61.39 30.91 -5.04
CA ALA A 24 -60.93 32.25 -4.61
C ALA A 24 -60.13 32.34 -3.30
N GLY A 25 -58.87 32.80 -3.43
CA GLY A 25 -58.17 33.56 -2.39
C GLY A 25 -56.77 33.08 -2.01
N PHE A 26 -55.76 33.51 -2.77
CA PHE A 26 -54.36 33.56 -2.31
C PHE A 26 -54.25 34.39 -1.02
N GLN A 27 -53.60 33.85 0.01
CA GLN A 27 -52.88 34.68 0.99
C GLN A 27 -51.64 33.94 1.50
N VAL A 28 -50.49 34.48 1.14
CA VAL A 28 -49.16 34.06 1.61
C VAL A 28 -49.04 34.49 3.08
N GLY A 29 -48.92 33.51 3.98
CA GLY A 29 -48.66 33.71 5.40
C GLY A 29 -47.48 32.84 5.84
N GLN A 30 -46.47 33.50 6.43
CA GLN A 30 -45.16 32.96 6.77
C GLN A 30 -45.18 31.84 7.83
N ALA A 31 -44.12 31.05 7.78
CA ALA A 31 -43.82 29.89 8.62
C ALA A 31 -43.83 30.16 10.13
N GLN A 32 -44.57 29.34 10.87
CA GLN A 32 -44.26 28.88 12.23
C GLN A 32 -44.80 27.43 12.37
N GLY A 33 -43.96 26.49 12.85
CA GLY A 33 -44.29 25.05 12.98
C GLY A 33 -45.45 24.76 13.96
N PRO A 34 -45.98 23.52 14.05
CA PRO A 34 -45.29 22.49 14.86
C PRO A 34 -45.55 21.01 14.48
N MET A 35 -44.72 20.13 15.07
CA MET A 35 -45.00 18.78 15.61
C MET A 35 -46.20 17.97 15.09
N GLY A 36 -45.94 16.72 14.68
CA GLY A 36 -46.93 15.63 14.68
C GLY A 36 -47.44 15.21 13.31
N GLY A 37 -46.60 14.56 12.51
CA GLY A 37 -47.02 13.92 11.25
C GLY A 37 -47.04 12.41 11.39
N ASN A 38 -48.20 11.83 11.69
CA ASN A 38 -48.54 10.44 11.39
C ASN A 38 -48.62 10.26 9.86
N GLY A 39 -47.47 10.23 9.18
CA GLY A 39 -47.37 9.96 7.75
C GLY A 39 -47.14 8.46 7.46
N PRO A 40 -47.70 7.90 6.37
CA PRO A 40 -47.60 6.47 6.03
C PRO A 40 -46.17 5.99 5.64
N ASP A 41 -45.17 6.88 5.63
CA ASP A 41 -43.81 6.59 5.15
C ASP A 41 -42.78 6.32 6.27
N LEU A 42 -43.22 5.92 7.47
CA LEU A 42 -42.31 5.63 8.58
C LEU A 42 -41.47 4.35 8.41
N HIS A 43 -41.75 3.53 7.39
CA HIS A 43 -41.10 2.23 7.22
C HIS A 43 -39.75 2.30 6.48
N LEU A 44 -39.34 3.49 5.99
CA LEU A 44 -38.06 3.70 5.29
C LEU A 44 -37.14 4.73 5.96
N PHE A 45 -37.60 5.44 7.00
CA PHE A 45 -36.73 6.37 7.73
C PHE A 45 -36.03 5.62 8.88
N GLN A 46 -34.74 5.30 8.71
CA GLN A 46 -33.86 4.86 9.80
C GLN A 46 -33.65 5.95 10.89
N GLY A 47 -34.26 7.14 10.72
CA GLY A 47 -34.15 8.32 11.57
C GLY A 47 -34.02 9.58 10.70
N ARG A 48 -34.31 10.77 11.25
CA ARG A 48 -33.93 12.04 10.60
C ARG A 48 -32.47 12.36 10.96
N PRO A 49 -31.62 12.81 10.01
CA PRO A 49 -30.27 13.24 10.34
C PRO A 49 -30.33 14.40 11.34
N THR A 50 -29.54 14.30 12.40
CA THR A 50 -29.37 15.38 13.37
C THR A 50 -28.15 16.20 12.98
N VAL A 51 -28.31 17.52 12.89
CA VAL A 51 -27.21 18.45 12.67
C VAL A 51 -26.80 19.00 14.02
N ASN A 52 -25.53 18.87 14.38
CA ASN A 52 -24.98 19.56 15.55
C ASN A 52 -24.90 21.06 15.24
N PRO A 53 -25.68 21.94 15.89
CA PRO A 53 -25.64 23.38 15.61
C PRO A 53 -24.30 24.02 15.98
N ASP A 54 -23.52 23.35 16.85
CA ASP A 54 -22.22 23.83 17.33
C ASP A 54 -21.04 23.22 16.53
N TYR A 55 -21.32 22.55 15.39
CA TYR A 55 -20.26 22.02 14.54
C TYR A 55 -19.52 23.16 13.82
N ASP A 56 -18.26 23.38 14.20
CA ASP A 56 -17.34 24.21 13.44
C ASP A 56 -16.61 23.36 12.40
N PRO A 57 -16.85 23.56 11.08
CA PRO A 57 -16.14 22.84 10.03
C PRO A 57 -14.64 23.15 9.97
N ASN A 58 -14.18 24.21 10.65
CA ASN A 58 -12.78 24.62 10.70
C ASN A 58 -12.07 24.20 11.99
N TYR A 59 -12.74 23.52 12.92
CA TYR A 59 -12.10 23.01 14.12
C TYR A 59 -11.08 21.93 13.76
N ASP A 60 -9.82 22.18 14.08
CA ASP A 60 -8.66 21.36 13.74
C ASP A 60 -8.27 20.39 14.86
N TYR A 61 -9.13 20.21 15.87
CA TYR A 61 -8.87 19.40 17.08
C TYR A 61 -7.65 19.87 17.89
N GLY A 62 -7.22 21.13 17.75
CA GLY A 62 -6.03 21.67 18.41
C GLY A 62 -4.72 21.09 17.85
N LEU A 63 -4.77 20.51 16.65
CA LEU A 63 -3.62 19.87 16.00
C LEU A 63 -2.75 20.88 15.22
N GLY A 64 -3.20 22.13 15.12
CA GLY A 64 -2.45 23.25 14.56
C GLY A 64 -2.46 23.27 13.04
N ASP A 65 -1.73 24.25 12.49
CA ASP A 65 -1.84 24.67 11.09
C ASP A 65 -1.57 23.54 10.09
N SER A 66 -0.74 22.55 10.45
CA SER A 66 -0.41 21.44 9.56
C SER A 66 -1.50 20.37 9.35
N TYR A 67 -2.61 20.40 10.11
CA TYR A 67 -3.53 19.27 10.13
C TYR A 67 -4.55 19.28 8.96
N ILE A 68 -5.31 20.36 8.81
CA ILE A 68 -6.28 20.52 7.70
C ILE A 68 -6.14 21.89 7.04
N THR A 69 -5.77 22.92 7.80
CA THR A 69 -5.81 24.32 7.35
C THR A 69 -4.69 24.68 6.38
N GLU A 70 -3.52 24.03 6.45
CA GLU A 70 -2.42 24.22 5.48
C GLU A 70 -2.46 23.28 4.26
N LEU A 71 -3.31 22.24 4.27
CA LEU A 71 -3.31 21.26 3.19
C LEU A 71 -4.02 21.82 1.96
N THR A 72 -3.35 21.75 0.81
CA THR A 72 -3.92 22.21 -0.45
C THR A 72 -4.86 21.14 -1.01
N PRO A 73 -6.03 21.51 -1.56
CA PRO A 73 -6.84 20.56 -2.31
C PRO A 73 -6.01 19.91 -3.42
N TYR A 74 -6.04 18.59 -3.52
CA TYR A 74 -5.31 17.89 -4.58
C TYR A 74 -5.74 18.42 -5.97
N PRO A 75 -4.78 18.71 -6.88
CA PRO A 75 -5.12 19.28 -8.17
C PRO A 75 -6.01 18.33 -8.95
N LYS A 76 -6.87 18.92 -9.79
CA LYS A 76 -7.64 18.12 -10.75
C LYS A 76 -6.65 17.53 -11.77
N CYS A 77 -6.52 16.20 -11.78
CA CYS A 77 -5.73 15.46 -12.75
C CYS A 77 -6.67 14.59 -13.59
N ASP A 78 -6.57 14.68 -14.92
CA ASP A 78 -7.28 13.77 -15.81
C ASP A 78 -6.53 12.42 -15.88
N LYS A 79 -7.17 11.41 -16.49
CA LYS A 79 -6.61 10.05 -16.59
C LYS A 79 -5.31 10.11 -17.42
N GLY A 80 -4.19 9.63 -16.87
CA GLY A 80 -2.86 9.65 -17.50
C GLY A 80 -2.04 10.94 -17.30
N ASP A 81 -2.55 11.92 -16.55
CA ASP A 81 -1.80 13.14 -16.25
C ASP A 81 -0.72 12.91 -15.18
N ARG A 82 0.43 13.56 -15.38
CA ARG A 82 1.50 13.67 -14.39
C ARG A 82 0.97 14.27 -13.09
N THR A 83 1.39 13.70 -11.96
CA THR A 83 0.94 14.15 -10.62
C THR A 83 2.03 14.87 -9.83
N PRO A 84 1.68 15.71 -8.83
CA PRO A 84 2.66 16.37 -7.98
C PRO A 84 3.53 15.38 -7.22
N PHE A 85 4.84 15.65 -7.13
CA PHE A 85 5.79 14.82 -6.39
C PHE A 85 5.85 15.15 -4.89
N ASP A 86 5.29 16.30 -4.49
CA ASP A 86 5.12 16.76 -3.11
C ASP A 86 3.74 16.40 -2.55
N LEU A 87 3.31 15.15 -2.80
CA LEU A 87 1.96 14.64 -2.51
C LEU A 87 1.50 14.90 -1.07
N TRP A 88 2.44 14.95 -0.12
CA TRP A 88 2.18 15.13 1.30
C TRP A 88 1.56 16.49 1.63
N ARG A 89 1.71 17.50 0.76
CA ARG A 89 1.09 18.83 0.90
C ARG A 89 -0.40 18.86 0.57
N TYR A 90 -0.94 17.77 0.03
CA TYR A 90 -2.28 17.72 -0.51
C TYR A 90 -3.22 16.80 0.28
N ALA A 91 -4.50 17.20 0.30
CA ALA A 91 -5.61 16.42 0.82
C ALA A 91 -6.89 16.64 0.01
N GLY A 92 -7.95 15.92 0.38
CA GLY A 92 -9.29 16.09 -0.18
C GLY A 92 -9.94 14.78 -0.59
N LYS A 93 -11.25 14.85 -0.81
CA LYS A 93 -12.06 13.73 -1.30
C LYS A 93 -11.97 13.61 -2.82
N GLY A 94 -12.00 12.38 -3.32
CA GLY A 94 -12.23 12.11 -4.73
C GLY A 94 -13.62 12.58 -5.19
N LYS A 95 -13.81 12.67 -6.51
CA LYS A 95 -15.10 13.02 -7.13
C LYS A 95 -16.16 11.93 -6.92
N SER A 96 -15.75 10.66 -6.90
CA SER A 96 -16.60 9.47 -6.83
C SER A 96 -15.85 8.35 -6.13
N SER A 97 -16.57 7.47 -5.43
CA SER A 97 -16.02 6.22 -4.90
C SER A 97 -15.70 5.19 -6.01
N TYR A 98 -16.36 5.33 -7.16
CA TYR A 98 -16.24 4.43 -8.31
C TYR A 98 -15.43 5.06 -9.45
N THR A 99 -14.60 4.26 -10.10
CA THR A 99 -13.90 4.59 -11.35
C THR A 99 -14.70 4.11 -12.58
N THR A 100 -14.17 4.37 -13.78
CA THR A 100 -14.81 4.01 -15.05
C THR A 100 -13.84 3.30 -15.99
N THR A 101 -14.35 2.26 -16.66
CA THR A 101 -13.69 1.54 -17.76
C THR A 101 -13.68 2.33 -19.06
N GLU A 102 -14.41 3.44 -19.14
CA GLU A 102 -14.37 4.30 -20.30
C GLU A 102 -13.10 5.15 -20.30
N LEU A 103 -12.43 5.17 -21.45
CA LEU A 103 -11.36 6.12 -21.71
C LEU A 103 -11.95 7.47 -22.14
N PRO A 104 -11.28 8.59 -21.82
CA PRO A 104 -11.70 9.91 -22.29
C PRO A 104 -11.47 10.11 -23.80
N MET A 105 -10.88 9.13 -24.49
CA MET A 105 -10.48 9.17 -25.90
C MET A 105 -10.45 7.74 -26.48
N SER A 106 -10.19 7.62 -27.79
CA SER A 106 -9.97 6.31 -28.42
C SER A 106 -8.73 5.61 -27.84
N PHE A 107 -8.68 4.29 -27.92
CA PHE A 107 -7.50 3.54 -27.45
C PHE A 107 -6.22 3.94 -28.20
N GLU A 108 -6.30 4.20 -29.51
CA GLU A 108 -5.17 4.69 -30.30
C GLU A 108 -4.65 6.05 -29.80
N ALA A 109 -5.57 6.99 -29.53
CA ALA A 109 -5.21 8.28 -28.96
C ALA A 109 -4.64 8.15 -27.55
N TRP A 110 -5.17 7.21 -26.76
CA TRP A 110 -4.69 6.88 -25.41
C TRP A 110 -3.25 6.35 -25.43
N VAL A 111 -2.96 5.38 -26.29
CA VAL A 111 -1.60 4.85 -26.48
C VAL A 111 -0.66 5.98 -26.88
N LYS A 112 -1.00 6.73 -27.93
CA LYS A 112 -0.19 7.84 -28.42
C LYS A 112 0.10 8.88 -27.33
N MET A 113 -0.92 9.26 -26.56
CA MET A 113 -0.77 10.23 -25.48
C MET A 113 0.22 9.75 -24.42
N ASN A 114 0.10 8.51 -23.97
CA ASN A 114 1.00 7.96 -22.94
C ASN A 114 2.42 7.77 -23.46
N THR A 115 2.59 7.21 -24.66
CA THR A 115 3.92 6.99 -25.26
C THR A 115 4.65 8.29 -25.55
N ASP A 116 3.94 9.33 -26.00
CA ASP A 116 4.54 10.64 -26.30
C ASP A 116 4.98 11.38 -25.02
N ARG A 117 4.24 11.22 -23.91
CA ARG A 117 4.50 11.90 -22.63
C ARG A 117 5.57 11.20 -21.79
N LYS A 118 5.69 9.88 -21.91
CA LYS A 118 6.58 9.05 -21.07
C LYS A 118 8.04 9.52 -21.04
N PRO A 119 8.70 9.91 -22.15
CA PRO A 119 10.10 10.33 -22.11
C PRO A 119 10.36 11.54 -21.20
N GLU A 120 9.51 12.57 -21.27
CA GLU A 120 9.62 13.77 -20.45
C GLU A 120 9.26 13.46 -18.99
N LEU A 121 8.18 12.71 -18.76
CA LEU A 121 7.81 12.27 -17.42
C LEU A 121 8.95 11.50 -16.74
N MET A 122 9.56 10.54 -17.44
CA MET A 122 10.67 9.76 -16.88
C MET A 122 11.92 10.60 -16.65
N LYS A 123 12.11 11.71 -17.40
CA LYS A 123 13.15 12.69 -17.09
C LYS A 123 12.84 13.41 -15.77
N GLU A 124 11.62 13.89 -15.57
CA GLU A 124 11.19 14.53 -14.32
C GLU A 124 11.32 13.58 -13.12
N VAL A 125 10.94 12.31 -13.28
CA VAL A 125 11.08 11.27 -12.25
C VAL A 125 12.55 11.07 -11.87
N ARG A 126 13.45 10.98 -12.86
CA ARG A 126 14.90 10.87 -12.59
C ARG A 126 15.43 12.10 -11.88
N ASP A 127 15.02 13.30 -12.28
CA ASP A 127 15.43 14.56 -11.64
C ASP A 127 14.92 14.62 -10.18
N TYR A 128 13.68 14.18 -9.93
CA TYR A 128 13.11 14.05 -8.58
C TYR A 128 13.91 13.07 -7.72
N MET A 129 14.16 11.85 -8.20
CA MET A 129 14.91 10.85 -7.47
C MET A 129 16.36 11.28 -7.20
N ALA A 130 17.04 11.88 -8.19
CA ALA A 130 18.41 12.39 -8.04
C ALA A 130 18.50 13.56 -7.02
N GLY A 131 17.43 14.37 -6.92
CA GLY A 131 17.32 15.41 -5.92
C GLY A 131 17.17 14.87 -4.49
N ARG A 132 16.65 13.66 -4.33
CA ARG A 132 16.40 13.01 -3.03
C ARG A 132 17.48 12.03 -2.60
N TYR A 133 18.14 11.38 -3.54
CA TYR A 133 19.07 10.29 -3.27
C TYR A 133 20.38 10.42 -4.05
N ASP A 134 21.45 9.93 -3.45
CA ASP A 134 22.75 9.67 -4.06
C ASP A 134 22.93 8.17 -4.30
N LEU A 135 22.25 7.65 -5.32
CA LEU A 135 22.26 6.23 -5.70
C LEU A 135 23.58 5.84 -6.41
N ASN A 136 24.68 5.99 -5.68
CA ASN A 136 26.06 5.89 -6.18
C ASN A 136 26.55 4.45 -6.41
N GLY A 137 25.74 3.43 -6.14
CA GLY A 137 26.11 2.04 -6.39
C GLY A 137 27.09 1.44 -5.38
N ARG A 138 27.39 2.12 -4.25
CA ARG A 138 28.26 1.56 -3.22
C ARG A 138 27.59 0.38 -2.51
N THR A 139 28.35 -0.68 -2.31
CA THR A 139 27.91 -1.92 -1.65
C THR A 139 28.59 -2.08 -0.30
N ILE A 140 27.96 -2.85 0.60
CA ILE A 140 28.56 -3.28 1.85
C ILE A 140 29.59 -4.38 1.53
N PRO A 141 30.88 -4.22 1.85
CA PRO A 141 31.92 -5.16 1.46
C PRO A 141 31.64 -6.59 1.95
N GLY A 142 31.64 -7.55 1.03
CA GLY A 142 31.50 -8.97 1.35
C GLY A 142 30.09 -9.41 1.76
N VAL A 143 29.09 -8.54 1.65
CA VAL A 143 27.70 -8.85 2.03
C VAL A 143 26.82 -8.97 0.79
N THR A 144 26.12 -10.10 0.71
CA THR A 144 25.13 -10.40 -0.33
C THR A 144 23.75 -10.65 0.27
N MET A 145 22.72 -10.54 -0.55
CA MET A 145 21.37 -11.05 -0.28
C MET A 145 21.38 -12.58 -0.13
N GLY A 146 20.25 -13.14 0.28
CA GLY A 146 20.07 -14.55 0.66
C GLY A 146 20.47 -15.55 -0.42
N GLY A 147 20.29 -15.21 -1.69
CA GLY A 147 20.66 -15.99 -2.87
C GLY A 147 22.13 -15.89 -3.26
N GLY A 148 22.93 -15.09 -2.53
CA GLY A 148 24.39 -15.09 -2.63
C GLY A 148 24.99 -14.40 -3.85
N HIS A 149 24.17 -13.78 -4.72
CA HIS A 149 24.64 -13.24 -6.00
C HIS A 149 24.42 -11.73 -6.16
N LYS A 150 23.51 -11.12 -5.40
CA LYS A 150 23.34 -9.65 -5.38
C LYS A 150 23.95 -9.04 -4.13
N ALA A 151 24.79 -8.03 -4.30
CA ALA A 151 25.39 -7.30 -3.19
C ALA A 151 24.34 -6.42 -2.48
N VAL A 152 24.49 -6.26 -1.17
CA VAL A 152 23.65 -5.33 -0.38
C VAL A 152 24.23 -3.92 -0.50
N MET A 153 23.38 -2.94 -0.79
CA MET A 153 23.79 -1.54 -0.96
C MET A 153 24.12 -0.87 0.38
N ALA A 154 25.19 -0.09 0.40
CA ALA A 154 25.61 0.71 1.56
C ALA A 154 25.01 2.12 1.49
N GLY A 155 24.62 2.66 2.64
CA GLY A 155 24.07 4.00 2.77
C GLY A 155 24.67 4.79 3.94
N PRO A 156 23.93 5.77 4.49
CA PRO A 156 22.68 6.30 3.94
C PRO A 156 22.90 6.87 2.52
N VAL A 157 21.91 6.72 1.63
CA VAL A 157 21.95 7.34 0.30
C VAL A 157 20.97 8.51 0.17
N SER A 158 20.09 8.75 1.14
CA SER A 158 19.28 9.96 1.16
C SER A 158 20.15 11.22 1.27
N ARG A 159 19.77 12.26 0.53
CA ARG A 159 20.46 13.55 0.56
C ARG A 159 19.95 14.39 1.74
N LEU A 160 20.89 14.95 2.50
CA LEU A 160 20.59 15.99 3.48
C LEU A 160 20.23 17.30 2.76
N SER A 161 19.25 18.02 3.30
CA SER A 161 18.86 19.33 2.75
C SER A 161 20.03 20.33 2.80
N PRO A 162 20.13 21.25 1.83
CA PRO A 162 21.15 22.30 1.83
C PRO A 162 21.17 23.05 3.18
N GLY A 163 22.35 23.13 3.80
CA GLY A 163 22.55 23.78 5.10
C GLY A 163 22.60 22.82 6.30
N VAL A 164 22.19 21.57 6.15
CA VAL A 164 22.41 20.52 7.17
C VAL A 164 23.77 19.87 6.93
N LYS A 165 24.68 19.99 7.91
CA LYS A 165 26.10 19.61 7.73
C LYS A 165 26.38 18.11 7.87
N SER A 166 25.57 17.39 8.65
CA SER A 166 25.70 15.95 8.88
C SER A 166 24.40 15.36 9.43
N TRP A 167 24.32 14.02 9.46
CA TRP A 167 23.19 13.30 10.07
C TRP A 167 23.09 13.57 11.57
N GLU A 168 24.22 13.70 12.28
CA GLU A 168 24.26 14.03 13.70
C GLU A 168 23.72 15.44 13.96
N ALA A 169 24.02 16.40 13.07
CA ALA A 169 23.48 17.75 13.15
C ALA A 169 21.96 17.76 12.93
N LEU A 170 21.44 16.89 12.07
CA LEU A 170 19.99 16.72 11.87
C LEU A 170 19.33 16.08 13.10
N ALA A 171 19.90 14.98 13.61
CA ALA A 171 19.37 14.25 14.76
C ALA A 171 19.43 15.04 16.08
N ALA A 172 20.25 16.08 16.15
CA ALA A 172 20.28 16.99 17.29
C ALA A 172 19.06 17.92 17.36
N MET A 173 18.40 18.18 16.23
CA MET A 173 17.23 19.07 16.15
C MET A 173 15.97 18.38 16.69
N SER A 174 15.03 19.16 17.22
CA SER A 174 13.69 18.67 17.53
C SER A 174 12.88 18.43 16.26
N ALA A 175 11.78 17.66 16.37
CA ALA A 175 10.83 17.49 15.27
C ALA A 175 10.31 18.83 14.74
N ASP A 176 9.97 19.76 15.63
CA ASP A 176 9.51 21.10 15.28
C ASP A 176 10.57 21.91 14.53
N GLU A 177 11.83 21.85 14.96
CA GLU A 177 12.93 22.54 14.27
C GLU A 177 13.16 21.97 12.87
N ILE A 178 13.09 20.64 12.71
CA ILE A 178 13.22 19.97 11.42
C ILE A 178 12.08 20.40 10.49
N LYS A 179 10.85 20.43 11.01
CA LYS A 179 9.64 20.85 10.30
C LYS A 179 9.70 22.31 9.87
N GLN A 180 10.00 23.22 10.80
CA GLN A 180 10.09 24.67 10.54
C GLN A 180 11.16 25.01 9.50
N LYS A 181 12.28 24.28 9.49
CA LYS A 181 13.34 24.46 8.49
C LYS A 181 13.08 23.70 7.18
N ASP A 182 12.04 22.87 7.13
CA ASP A 182 11.67 21.97 6.03
C ASP A 182 12.82 21.02 5.58
N VAL A 183 13.62 20.54 6.54
CA VAL A 183 14.87 19.78 6.27
C VAL A 183 14.74 18.25 6.41
N PHE A 184 13.54 17.72 6.60
CA PHE A 184 13.33 16.27 6.71
C PHE A 184 13.55 15.56 5.35
N PRO A 185 14.47 14.57 5.25
CA PRO A 185 14.79 13.94 3.97
C PRO A 185 13.80 12.83 3.54
N TYR A 186 13.07 12.24 4.50
CA TYR A 186 12.25 11.03 4.29
C TYR A 186 10.76 11.30 4.10
N LYS A 187 10.40 12.35 3.34
CA LYS A 187 9.00 12.64 2.95
C LYS A 187 8.44 11.52 2.04
N PRO A 188 7.12 11.28 1.97
CA PRO A 188 6.54 10.24 1.12
C PRO A 188 7.00 10.26 -0.34
N LEU A 189 7.20 9.08 -0.95
CA LEU A 189 7.42 8.98 -2.39
C LEU A 189 6.08 9.07 -3.14
N ALA A 190 6.09 9.80 -4.26
CA ALA A 190 4.91 9.95 -5.11
C ALA A 190 4.93 8.93 -6.24
N HIS A 191 3.78 8.33 -6.52
CA HIS A 191 3.57 7.66 -7.79
C HIS A 191 3.51 8.71 -8.91
N PRO A 192 4.26 8.59 -10.03
CA PRO A 192 4.34 9.63 -11.07
C PRO A 192 3.00 9.98 -11.77
N ILE A 193 2.10 9.01 -11.86
CA ILE A 193 0.76 9.16 -12.47
C ILE A 193 -0.34 8.58 -11.55
N GLN A 194 -0.82 9.30 -10.53
CA GLN A 194 -1.81 8.73 -9.59
C GLN A 194 -3.15 8.30 -10.22
N SER A 195 -3.51 8.85 -11.39
CA SER A 195 -4.81 8.58 -12.03
C SER A 195 -4.89 7.21 -12.73
N THR A 196 -3.74 6.63 -13.09
CA THR A 196 -3.59 5.26 -13.66
C THR A 196 -2.64 4.40 -12.82
N ALA A 197 -2.43 4.79 -11.56
CA ALA A 197 -1.40 4.24 -10.70
C ALA A 197 -1.73 2.87 -10.14
N HIS A 198 -1.45 1.87 -10.96
CA HIS A 198 -1.38 0.46 -10.61
C HIS A 198 0.06 0.01 -10.36
N MET A 199 0.29 -1.31 -10.31
CA MET A 199 1.64 -1.88 -10.25
C MET A 199 2.54 -1.28 -11.33
N VAL A 200 3.76 -0.96 -10.93
CA VAL A 200 4.88 -0.64 -11.80
C VAL A 200 5.96 -1.68 -11.52
N PHE A 201 6.22 -2.53 -12.52
CA PHE A 201 7.22 -3.58 -12.39
C PHE A 201 8.64 -3.09 -12.69
N PRO A 202 9.65 -3.66 -12.01
CA PRO A 202 11.06 -3.34 -12.24
C PRO A 202 11.61 -3.95 -13.54
N ASP A 203 12.72 -3.39 -14.04
CA ASP A 203 13.31 -3.82 -15.32
C ASP A 203 13.85 -5.25 -15.30
N ASN A 204 14.28 -5.76 -14.15
CA ASN A 204 14.67 -7.17 -14.00
C ASN A 204 13.52 -8.15 -14.26
N TRP A 205 12.29 -7.84 -13.84
CA TRP A 205 11.07 -8.58 -14.16
C TRP A 205 10.71 -8.43 -15.64
N LEU A 206 10.67 -7.18 -16.12
CA LEU A 206 10.22 -6.86 -17.49
C LEU A 206 11.13 -7.40 -18.60
N ARG A 207 12.34 -7.90 -18.27
CA ARG A 207 13.21 -8.64 -19.20
C ARG A 207 12.62 -10.00 -19.59
N ASN A 208 11.93 -10.66 -18.67
CA ASN A 208 11.28 -11.96 -18.89
C ASN A 208 9.77 -11.82 -19.15
N HIS A 209 9.15 -10.74 -18.66
CA HIS A 209 7.71 -10.46 -18.75
C HIS A 209 7.40 -9.14 -19.47
N PRO A 210 7.70 -9.03 -20.78
CA PRO A 210 7.45 -7.80 -21.53
C PRO A 210 5.96 -7.43 -21.61
N GLU A 211 5.05 -8.38 -21.40
CA GLU A 211 3.59 -8.18 -21.33
C GLU A 211 3.15 -7.25 -20.20
N ASP A 212 3.95 -7.14 -19.13
CA ASP A 212 3.69 -6.27 -17.98
C ASP A 212 4.30 -4.87 -18.14
N ARG A 213 4.87 -4.57 -19.32
CA ARG A 213 5.46 -3.25 -19.59
C ARG A 213 4.37 -2.21 -19.78
N ARG A 214 4.37 -1.22 -18.90
CA ARG A 214 3.50 -0.04 -19.01
C ARG A 214 3.96 0.91 -20.10
N MET A 215 3.00 1.47 -20.84
CA MET A 215 3.29 2.46 -21.89
C MET A 215 3.44 3.89 -21.37
N ASP A 216 3.08 4.16 -20.11
CA ASP A 216 3.00 5.52 -19.53
C ASP A 216 4.14 5.86 -18.55
N VAL A 217 4.67 4.88 -17.82
CA VAL A 217 5.71 5.07 -16.80
C VAL A 217 6.63 3.84 -16.70
N ASP A 218 7.85 4.02 -16.18
CA ASP A 218 8.78 2.94 -15.82
C ASP A 218 9.09 3.00 -14.31
N HIS A 219 9.74 1.95 -13.80
CA HIS A 219 10.20 1.90 -12.42
C HIS A 219 11.18 3.05 -12.09
N ASP A 220 11.06 3.63 -10.90
CA ASP A 220 11.82 4.84 -10.51
C ASP A 220 13.07 4.54 -9.67
N ILE A 221 13.19 3.31 -9.16
CA ILE A 221 14.35 2.83 -8.41
C ILE A 221 15.21 1.92 -9.30
N PRO A 222 16.54 2.14 -9.39
CA PRO A 222 17.45 1.28 -10.13
C PRO A 222 17.55 -0.13 -9.56
N ASP A 223 17.76 -1.13 -10.42
CA ASP A 223 17.90 -2.55 -10.06
C ASP A 223 18.84 -2.80 -8.87
N ALA A 224 19.95 -2.06 -8.74
CA ALA A 224 20.90 -2.26 -7.63
C ALA A 224 20.27 -2.10 -6.23
N TYR A 225 19.22 -1.29 -6.11
CA TYR A 225 18.50 -0.99 -4.86
C TYR A 225 17.18 -1.76 -4.72
N LEU A 226 16.96 -2.78 -5.54
CA LEU A 226 15.80 -3.68 -5.51
C LEU A 226 16.20 -5.09 -5.02
N PRO A 227 15.25 -5.98 -4.73
CA PRO A 227 15.54 -7.36 -4.35
C PRO A 227 16.29 -8.11 -5.46
N GLU A 228 16.99 -9.19 -5.10
CA GLU A 228 17.61 -10.06 -6.08
C GLU A 228 16.57 -10.78 -6.95
N PHE A 229 16.92 -11.12 -8.19
CA PHE A 229 15.98 -11.69 -9.14
C PHE A 229 16.60 -12.86 -9.94
N PRO A 230 15.93 -14.02 -9.99
CA PRO A 230 14.80 -14.39 -9.13
C PRO A 230 15.27 -14.55 -7.67
N PRO A 231 14.46 -14.18 -6.67
CA PRO A 231 14.81 -14.41 -5.27
C PRO A 231 14.68 -15.90 -4.91
N PRO A 232 15.48 -16.41 -3.95
CA PRO A 232 15.38 -17.80 -3.51
C PRO A 232 14.04 -18.08 -2.81
N LEU A 233 13.57 -19.33 -2.87
CA LEU A 233 12.39 -19.78 -2.10
C LEU A 233 12.84 -20.80 -1.07
N PHE A 234 12.48 -20.58 0.19
CA PHE A 234 12.75 -21.50 1.29
C PHE A 234 11.45 -22.14 1.76
N LEU A 235 11.50 -23.42 2.12
CA LEU A 235 10.33 -24.13 2.63
C LEU A 235 10.52 -24.53 4.09
N THR A 236 9.49 -24.34 4.91
CA THR A 236 9.50 -24.76 6.33
C THR A 236 9.63 -26.28 6.47
N THR A 237 9.14 -27.02 5.47
CA THR A 237 9.15 -28.49 5.40
C THR A 237 10.44 -29.08 4.84
N HIS A 238 11.28 -28.27 4.18
CA HIS A 238 12.51 -28.72 3.49
C HIS A 238 13.69 -27.77 3.74
N LYS A 239 13.98 -27.49 5.02
CA LYS A 239 15.08 -26.60 5.42
C LYS A 239 16.45 -27.09 4.94
N GLU A 240 16.62 -28.40 4.76
CA GLU A 240 17.84 -29.05 4.29
C GLU A 240 18.22 -28.69 2.85
N LEU A 241 17.26 -28.23 2.05
CA LEU A 241 17.48 -27.91 0.63
C LEU A 241 17.95 -26.46 0.41
N GLY A 242 17.77 -25.57 1.40
CA GLY A 242 18.01 -24.15 1.20
C GLY A 242 17.04 -23.56 0.16
N ASP A 243 17.58 -22.95 -0.89
CA ASP A 243 16.75 -22.47 -2.01
C ASP A 243 16.25 -23.65 -2.86
N VAL A 244 14.95 -23.96 -2.73
CA VAL A 244 14.33 -25.09 -3.47
C VAL A 244 14.21 -24.82 -4.97
N THR A 245 14.28 -23.55 -5.38
CA THR A 245 14.18 -23.15 -6.81
C THR A 245 15.50 -23.25 -7.55
N LYS A 246 16.62 -23.33 -6.81
CA LYS A 246 17.98 -23.34 -7.37
C LYS A 246 18.23 -22.15 -8.30
N GLY A 247 17.75 -20.97 -7.92
CA GLY A 247 17.89 -19.72 -8.68
C GLY A 247 17.01 -19.63 -9.93
N VAL A 248 15.94 -20.40 -10.02
CA VAL A 248 14.97 -20.35 -11.14
C VAL A 248 13.71 -19.62 -10.71
N GLU A 249 13.18 -18.79 -11.59
CA GLU A 249 11.87 -18.17 -11.39
C GLU A 249 10.77 -19.24 -11.47
N VAL A 250 9.91 -19.31 -10.45
CA VAL A 250 8.77 -20.22 -10.41
C VAL A 250 7.65 -19.64 -11.25
N THR A 251 7.25 -20.37 -12.28
CA THR A 251 6.20 -20.02 -13.23
C THR A 251 5.22 -21.16 -13.36
N ILE A 252 4.05 -20.90 -13.97
CA ILE A 252 3.07 -21.96 -14.26
C ILE A 252 3.64 -23.07 -15.18
N SER A 253 4.74 -22.79 -15.90
CA SER A 253 5.37 -23.75 -16.81
C SER A 253 6.33 -24.73 -16.15
N ASN A 254 6.87 -24.41 -14.97
CA ASN A 254 7.93 -25.19 -14.32
C ASN A 254 7.64 -25.57 -12.85
N TYR A 255 6.59 -25.00 -12.23
CA TYR A 255 6.31 -25.26 -10.81
C TYR A 255 6.13 -26.76 -10.51
N PHE A 256 5.50 -27.52 -11.40
CA PHE A 256 5.31 -28.95 -11.20
C PHE A 256 6.66 -29.67 -11.10
N GLU A 257 7.60 -29.39 -12.01
CA GLU A 257 8.93 -30.03 -12.01
C GLU A 257 9.78 -29.65 -10.79
N ILE A 258 9.61 -28.41 -10.28
CA ILE A 258 10.37 -27.93 -9.11
C ILE A 258 9.84 -28.54 -7.81
N PHE A 259 8.51 -28.64 -7.65
CA PHE A 259 7.87 -28.95 -6.37
C PHE A 259 7.27 -30.36 -6.26
N ASP A 260 7.23 -31.14 -7.35
CA ASP A 260 6.78 -32.54 -7.28
C ASP A 260 7.66 -33.35 -6.31
N GLY A 261 7.00 -34.04 -5.38
CA GLY A 261 7.65 -34.74 -4.27
C GLY A 261 8.12 -33.87 -3.10
N LEU A 262 8.06 -32.53 -3.20
CA LEU A 262 8.37 -31.60 -2.09
C LEU A 262 7.11 -31.04 -1.42
N CYS A 263 6.02 -30.90 -2.16
CA CYS A 263 4.76 -30.35 -1.67
C CYS A 263 3.65 -31.40 -1.66
N THR A 264 2.68 -31.25 -0.76
CA THR A 264 1.45 -32.05 -0.80
C THR A 264 0.60 -31.66 -2.02
N PRO A 265 -0.32 -32.53 -2.49
CA PRO A 265 -1.22 -32.16 -3.60
C PRO A 265 -1.99 -30.86 -3.35
N GLU A 266 -2.39 -30.61 -2.10
CA GLU A 266 -3.10 -29.39 -1.71
C GLU A 266 -2.23 -28.14 -1.82
N GLN A 267 -0.97 -28.22 -1.38
CA GLN A 267 0.01 -27.16 -1.53
C GLN A 267 0.36 -26.90 -3.01
N MET A 268 0.43 -27.95 -3.83
CA MET A 268 0.64 -27.83 -5.28
C MET A 268 -0.51 -27.08 -5.96
N GLU A 269 -1.76 -27.37 -5.58
CA GLU A 269 -2.92 -26.62 -6.07
C GLU A 269 -2.88 -25.16 -5.59
N GLY A 270 -2.47 -24.91 -4.34
CA GLY A 270 -2.28 -23.56 -3.81
C GLY A 270 -1.24 -22.74 -4.60
N LEU A 271 -0.09 -23.35 -4.90
CA LEU A 271 0.95 -22.73 -5.73
C LEU A 271 0.44 -22.46 -7.16
N GLN A 272 -0.30 -23.40 -7.74
CA GLN A 272 -0.90 -23.21 -9.06
C GLN A 272 -1.82 -21.98 -9.10
N GLU A 273 -2.60 -21.73 -8.05
CA GLU A 273 -3.46 -20.54 -7.96
C GLU A 273 -2.64 -19.25 -7.76
N LEU A 274 -1.55 -19.28 -6.98
CA LEU A 274 -0.64 -18.14 -6.82
C LEU A 274 0.07 -17.74 -8.12
N LEU A 275 0.23 -18.70 -9.04
CA LEU A 275 0.85 -18.53 -10.37
C LEU A 275 -0.17 -18.23 -11.47
N ARG A 276 -1.48 -18.30 -11.19
CA ARG A 276 -2.52 -18.08 -12.19
C ARG A 276 -2.71 -16.58 -12.44
N PRO A 277 -2.43 -16.08 -13.64
CA PRO A 277 -2.65 -14.67 -13.96
C PRO A 277 -4.14 -14.36 -14.06
N SER A 278 -4.49 -13.11 -13.75
CA SER A 278 -5.84 -12.60 -13.87
C SER A 278 -5.87 -11.14 -14.29
N PRO A 279 -6.86 -10.70 -15.08
CA PRO A 279 -7.01 -9.30 -15.45
C PRO A 279 -7.10 -8.39 -14.24
N THR A 280 -6.39 -7.28 -14.29
CA THR A 280 -6.45 -6.21 -13.30
C THR A 280 -6.82 -4.89 -13.97
N THR A 281 -7.08 -3.84 -13.20
CA THR A 281 -7.58 -2.56 -13.74
C THR A 281 -6.76 -2.03 -14.91
N TRP A 282 -5.44 -2.23 -14.91
CA TRP A 282 -4.57 -1.68 -15.97
C TRP A 282 -3.81 -2.73 -16.77
N PHE A 283 -3.83 -4.00 -16.34
CA PHE A 283 -3.31 -5.17 -17.07
C PHE A 283 -4.48 -6.08 -17.46
N ASN A 284 -5.12 -5.80 -18.60
CA ASN A 284 -6.31 -6.54 -19.04
C ASN A 284 -6.49 -6.52 -20.57
N HIS A 285 -7.59 -7.12 -21.03
CA HIS A 285 -7.92 -7.28 -22.45
C HIS A 285 -8.80 -6.16 -23.04
N THR A 286 -9.25 -5.21 -22.21
CA THR A 286 -10.15 -4.13 -22.62
C THR A 286 -9.38 -2.86 -23.01
N THR A 287 -10.08 -1.81 -23.45
CA THR A 287 -9.45 -0.60 -23.99
C THR A 287 -8.91 0.35 -22.92
N HIS A 288 -9.26 0.24 -21.63
CA HIS A 288 -8.72 1.17 -20.62
C HIS A 288 -7.38 0.75 -20.02
N ARG A 289 -6.78 -0.34 -20.49
CA ARG A 289 -5.47 -0.82 -20.04
C ARG A 289 -4.34 0.19 -20.23
N ILE A 290 -3.23 -0.04 -19.53
CA ILE A 290 -1.99 0.75 -19.63
C ILE A 290 -0.84 0.01 -20.33
N THR A 291 -1.13 -1.18 -20.85
CA THR A 291 -0.24 -1.95 -21.72
C THR A 291 -0.62 -1.74 -23.18
N GLN A 292 0.37 -1.79 -24.08
CA GLN A 292 0.10 -1.64 -25.50
C GLN A 292 -0.72 -2.83 -26.03
N GLU A 293 -0.24 -4.04 -25.79
CA GLU A 293 -0.96 -5.27 -26.10
C GLU A 293 -1.89 -5.67 -24.95
N ALA A 294 -2.96 -6.39 -25.27
CA ALA A 294 -3.79 -7.02 -24.25
C ALA A 294 -3.00 -8.12 -23.54
N SER A 295 -3.18 -8.27 -22.22
CA SER A 295 -2.58 -9.35 -21.44
C SER A 295 -3.65 -10.16 -20.69
N VAL A 296 -3.25 -11.36 -20.25
CA VAL A 296 -4.04 -12.19 -19.32
C VAL A 296 -4.07 -11.60 -17.91
N GLY A 297 -3.35 -10.50 -17.67
CA GLY A 297 -3.17 -9.83 -16.40
C GLY A 297 -2.02 -10.40 -15.59
N VAL A 298 -2.05 -10.18 -14.28
CA VAL A 298 -0.94 -10.51 -13.36
C VAL A 298 -1.34 -11.60 -12.36
N ALA A 299 -0.37 -12.36 -11.90
CA ALA A 299 -0.53 -13.37 -10.84
C ALA A 299 -0.01 -12.83 -9.49
N CYS A 300 -0.29 -13.51 -8.38
CA CYS A 300 0.29 -13.14 -7.08
C CYS A 300 1.82 -13.16 -7.14
N PHE A 301 2.39 -14.18 -7.79
CA PHE A 301 3.84 -14.32 -7.98
C PHE A 301 4.43 -13.36 -9.03
N SER A 302 3.62 -12.55 -9.73
CA SER A 302 4.17 -11.47 -10.58
C SER A 302 4.82 -10.37 -9.75
N CYS A 303 4.22 -10.00 -8.62
CA CYS A 303 4.84 -9.07 -7.65
C CYS A 303 5.60 -9.84 -6.57
N HIS A 304 5.03 -10.95 -6.09
CA HIS A 304 5.62 -11.79 -5.05
C HIS A 304 6.45 -12.96 -5.63
N VAL A 305 7.37 -12.63 -6.53
CA VAL A 305 8.22 -13.61 -7.24
C VAL A 305 8.86 -14.59 -6.24
N ASN A 306 8.66 -15.89 -6.47
CA ASN A 306 9.17 -16.95 -5.60
C ASN A 306 8.80 -16.77 -4.11
N GLY A 307 7.62 -16.20 -3.81
CA GLY A 307 7.20 -15.91 -2.44
C GLY A 307 7.95 -14.75 -1.77
N HIS A 308 8.76 -14.02 -2.52
CA HIS A 308 9.46 -12.82 -2.08
C HIS A 308 9.08 -11.62 -2.94
N THR A 309 9.50 -10.41 -2.59
CA THR A 309 9.19 -9.22 -3.39
C THR A 309 10.17 -9.09 -4.57
N ASN A 310 9.70 -8.54 -5.70
CA ASN A 310 10.58 -8.03 -6.77
C ASN A 310 10.81 -6.51 -6.67
N GLY A 311 10.18 -5.83 -5.71
CA GLY A 311 10.24 -4.38 -5.52
C GLY A 311 9.26 -3.59 -6.39
N ALA A 312 8.30 -4.26 -7.05
CA ALA A 312 7.20 -3.57 -7.71
C ALA A 312 6.40 -2.74 -6.71
N PHE A 313 5.91 -1.60 -7.15
CA PHE A 313 5.09 -0.72 -6.30
C PHE A 313 3.76 -0.38 -6.96
N GLU A 314 2.79 -0.02 -6.14
CA GLU A 314 1.48 0.49 -6.58
C GLU A 314 1.02 1.65 -5.69
N LEU A 315 -0.24 2.09 -5.85
CA LEU A 315 -0.86 3.03 -4.90
C LEU A 315 -1.77 2.30 -3.92
N ALA A 316 -1.66 2.71 -2.66
CA ALA A 316 -2.46 2.27 -1.52
C ALA A 316 -3.97 2.18 -1.88
N PRO A 317 -4.52 0.96 -2.06
CA PRO A 317 -5.92 0.83 -2.48
C PRO A 317 -6.88 1.11 -1.32
N ASP A 318 -6.42 0.99 -0.07
CA ASP A 318 -7.19 1.25 1.16
C ASP A 318 -7.67 2.69 1.28
N SER A 319 -6.98 3.62 0.62
CA SER A 319 -7.27 5.04 0.72
C SER A 319 -8.10 5.59 -0.43
N ARG A 320 -8.65 4.73 -1.32
CA ARG A 320 -9.63 5.17 -2.32
C ARG A 320 -10.92 5.70 -1.65
N PRO A 321 -11.60 6.70 -2.22
CA PRO A 321 -11.27 7.44 -3.44
C PRO A 321 -10.41 8.70 -3.18
N ASN A 322 -9.73 8.79 -2.03
CA ASN A 322 -8.96 9.99 -1.69
C ASN A 322 -7.89 10.26 -2.75
N LEU A 323 -7.68 11.54 -3.02
CA LEU A 323 -6.62 11.99 -3.90
C LEU A 323 -5.35 12.19 -3.07
N ALA A 324 -4.18 12.10 -3.71
CA ALA A 324 -2.85 12.10 -3.08
C ALA A 324 -2.45 10.80 -2.36
N ARG A 325 -2.96 9.62 -2.71
CA ARG A 325 -2.68 8.35 -2.01
C ARG A 325 -1.17 8.05 -1.88
N LEU A 326 -0.79 7.33 -0.82
CA LEU A 326 0.59 6.88 -0.65
C LEU A 326 0.91 5.77 -1.65
N ARG A 327 2.15 5.75 -2.12
CA ARG A 327 2.73 4.58 -2.76
C ARG A 327 2.80 3.43 -1.75
N MET A 328 2.70 2.21 -2.23
CA MET A 328 2.91 0.98 -1.48
C MET A 328 3.94 0.13 -2.21
N ASP A 329 4.96 -0.32 -1.51
CA ASP A 329 5.89 -1.33 -2.00
C ASP A 329 5.32 -2.74 -1.79
N THR A 330 5.70 -3.67 -2.65
CA THR A 330 5.28 -5.07 -2.54
C THR A 330 6.01 -5.73 -1.36
N PRO A 331 5.31 -6.23 -0.33
CA PRO A 331 5.97 -6.91 0.79
C PRO A 331 6.41 -8.33 0.40
N THR A 332 7.34 -8.89 1.17
CA THR A 332 7.65 -10.33 1.06
C THR A 332 6.51 -11.19 1.61
N MET A 333 6.27 -12.37 1.03
CA MET A 333 5.40 -13.40 1.61
C MET A 333 6.15 -14.39 2.52
N ARG A 334 7.48 -14.30 2.60
CA ARG A 334 8.30 -15.19 3.43
C ARG A 334 7.92 -15.01 4.90
N GLY A 335 7.67 -16.12 5.57
CA GLY A 335 7.37 -16.16 7.00
C GLY A 335 5.96 -15.74 7.38
N ASN A 336 5.03 -15.62 6.42
CA ASN A 336 3.63 -15.27 6.65
C ASN A 336 2.92 -16.19 7.67
N PHE A 337 3.44 -17.40 7.92
CA PHE A 337 2.94 -18.29 8.98
C PHE A 337 3.10 -17.74 10.41
N ASN A 338 3.95 -16.73 10.62
CA ASN A 338 4.09 -16.03 11.90
C ASN A 338 3.26 -14.74 11.98
N GLU A 339 2.55 -14.36 10.92
CA GLU A 339 1.83 -13.09 10.84
C GLU A 339 0.32 -13.28 11.08
N MET A 340 -0.28 -12.39 11.85
CA MET A 340 -1.74 -12.31 12.02
C MET A 340 -2.39 -11.25 11.12
N GLN A 341 -1.60 -10.32 10.59
CA GLN A 341 -2.06 -9.29 9.66
C GLN A 341 -1.32 -9.38 8.33
N LEU A 342 -2.03 -9.45 7.21
CA LEU A 342 -1.42 -9.63 5.88
C LEU A 342 -1.36 -8.33 5.07
N SER A 343 -1.97 -7.26 5.57
CA SER A 343 -1.98 -5.94 4.91
C SER A 343 -1.33 -4.88 5.79
N SER A 344 -0.69 -3.90 5.14
CA SER A 344 0.04 -2.81 5.77
C SER A 344 -0.86 -1.78 6.47
N LYS A 345 -2.06 -1.53 5.93
CA LYS A 345 -3.01 -0.50 6.40
C LYS A 345 -4.42 -1.02 6.67
N ARG A 346 -4.70 -2.28 6.33
CA ARG A 346 -5.98 -2.93 6.59
C ARG A 346 -5.79 -4.07 7.57
N SER A 347 -6.78 -4.28 8.45
CA SER A 347 -6.81 -5.45 9.32
C SER A 347 -7.26 -6.72 8.55
N ILE A 348 -6.53 -7.10 7.49
CA ILE A 348 -6.73 -8.36 6.77
C ILE A 348 -6.01 -9.47 7.52
N ARG A 349 -6.72 -10.53 7.91
CA ARG A 349 -6.22 -11.58 8.83
C ARG A 349 -6.35 -13.00 8.30
N SER A 350 -6.70 -13.16 7.03
CA SER A 350 -6.79 -14.47 6.37
C SER A 350 -6.49 -14.33 4.90
N MET A 351 -5.98 -15.41 4.29
CA MET A 351 -5.77 -15.46 2.85
C MET A 351 -7.05 -15.41 2.05
N ASP A 352 -8.18 -15.85 2.62
CA ASP A 352 -9.50 -15.73 2.01
C ASP A 352 -9.93 -14.26 1.86
N HIS A 353 -9.85 -13.48 2.94
CA HIS A 353 -10.12 -12.04 2.89
C HIS A 353 -9.10 -11.30 2.03
N PHE A 354 -7.83 -11.73 2.04
CA PHE A 354 -6.80 -11.16 1.18
C PHE A 354 -7.11 -11.42 -0.30
N ALA A 355 -7.43 -12.67 -0.68
CA ALA A 355 -7.78 -13.03 -2.05
C ALA A 355 -9.02 -12.29 -2.56
N GLU A 356 -10.03 -12.08 -1.71
CA GLU A 356 -11.21 -11.27 -2.03
C GLU A 356 -10.82 -9.81 -2.30
N VAL A 357 -10.01 -9.21 -1.42
CA VAL A 357 -9.58 -7.80 -1.55
C VAL A 357 -8.70 -7.58 -2.78
N GLU A 358 -7.75 -8.49 -3.02
CA GLU A 358 -6.86 -8.44 -4.17
C GLU A 358 -7.60 -8.73 -5.48
N GLU A 359 -8.79 -9.34 -5.43
CA GLU A 359 -9.61 -9.56 -6.63
C GLU A 359 -9.93 -8.25 -7.36
N TYR A 360 -10.00 -7.15 -6.62
CA TYR A 360 -10.27 -5.82 -7.13
C TYR A 360 -9.11 -4.85 -6.87
N PHE A 361 -7.86 -5.33 -6.81
CA PHE A 361 -6.57 -4.64 -6.55
C PHE A 361 -6.63 -3.11 -6.29
N ASP A 362 -7.18 -2.33 -7.22
CA ASP A 362 -7.40 -0.88 -7.11
C ASP A 362 -8.48 -0.41 -6.11
N GLY A 363 -9.14 -1.30 -5.38
CA GLY A 363 -10.18 -0.97 -4.40
C GLY A 363 -11.60 -0.81 -4.95
N ASP A 364 -11.87 -1.11 -6.24
CA ASP A 364 -13.17 -0.90 -6.88
C ASP A 364 -13.75 -2.17 -7.51
N GLN A 365 -14.72 -2.78 -6.83
CA GLN A 365 -15.42 -3.99 -7.28
C GLN A 365 -16.24 -3.78 -8.57
N ALA A 366 -16.66 -2.54 -8.88
CA ALA A 366 -17.41 -2.28 -10.12
C ALA A 366 -16.51 -2.42 -11.35
N MET A 367 -15.22 -2.09 -11.22
CA MET A 367 -14.20 -2.26 -12.27
C MET A 367 -14.02 -3.74 -12.63
N GLN A 368 -13.94 -4.59 -11.62
CA GLN A 368 -13.75 -6.04 -11.76
C GLN A 368 -14.84 -6.69 -12.63
N ALA A 369 -16.11 -6.30 -12.45
CA ALA A 369 -17.22 -6.80 -13.26
C ALA A 369 -17.06 -6.50 -14.77
N ALA A 370 -16.33 -5.44 -15.12
CA ALA A 370 -16.15 -5.01 -16.49
C ALA A 370 -14.91 -5.63 -17.18
N ILE A 371 -13.91 -6.09 -16.41
CA ILE A 371 -12.69 -6.74 -16.93
C ILE A 371 -12.69 -8.27 -16.78
N GLY A 372 -13.69 -8.83 -16.10
CA GLY A 372 -13.79 -10.26 -15.82
C GLY A 372 -13.21 -10.60 -14.44
N PRO A 373 -14.07 -10.96 -13.45
CA PRO A 373 -13.60 -11.35 -12.12
C PRO A 373 -12.81 -12.66 -12.16
N ARG A 374 -11.92 -12.86 -11.18
CA ARG A 374 -11.26 -14.17 -10.98
C ARG A 374 -12.26 -15.22 -10.50
N GLY A 375 -13.20 -14.79 -9.65
CA GLY A 375 -14.20 -15.63 -9.00
C GLY A 375 -13.57 -16.70 -8.09
N ILE A 376 -12.47 -16.35 -7.39
CA ILE A 376 -11.77 -17.31 -6.54
C ILE A 376 -12.72 -17.77 -5.43
N GLN A 377 -12.95 -19.08 -5.38
CA GLN A 377 -13.73 -19.67 -4.28
C GLN A 377 -12.86 -19.83 -3.05
N ARG A 378 -13.50 -19.74 -1.87
CA ARG A 378 -12.83 -19.92 -0.58
C ARG A 378 -12.00 -21.21 -0.46
N SER A 379 -12.43 -22.29 -1.12
CA SER A 379 -11.67 -23.54 -1.15
C SER A 379 -10.30 -23.36 -1.83
N PHE A 380 -10.19 -22.53 -2.87
CA PHE A 380 -8.93 -22.25 -3.55
C PHE A 380 -8.07 -21.25 -2.76
N SER A 381 -8.67 -20.21 -2.18
CA SER A 381 -7.93 -19.24 -1.34
C SER A 381 -7.36 -19.90 -0.07
N ASN A 382 -8.04 -20.89 0.50
CA ASN A 382 -7.50 -21.71 1.60
C ASN A 382 -6.23 -22.45 1.17
N ARG A 383 -6.24 -23.10 -0.01
CA ARG A 383 -5.08 -23.83 -0.54
C ARG A 383 -3.90 -22.91 -0.86
N MET A 384 -4.18 -21.71 -1.39
CA MET A 384 -3.16 -20.65 -1.52
C MET A 384 -2.54 -20.35 -0.15
N GLY A 385 -3.36 -20.30 0.90
CA GLY A 385 -2.91 -20.15 2.28
C GLY A 385 -2.05 -21.31 2.77
N ASP A 386 -2.38 -22.54 2.43
CA ASP A 386 -1.57 -23.70 2.80
C ASP A 386 -0.17 -23.65 2.17
N PHE A 387 -0.05 -23.25 0.90
CA PHE A 387 1.26 -23.01 0.29
C PHE A 387 1.96 -21.78 0.91
N ASN A 388 1.26 -20.66 1.09
CA ASN A 388 1.82 -19.45 1.71
C ASN A 388 2.37 -19.72 3.12
N SER A 389 1.72 -20.61 3.88
CA SER A 389 2.12 -20.98 5.24
C SER A 389 3.44 -21.76 5.33
N ILE A 390 3.95 -22.27 4.22
CA ILE A 390 5.22 -23.01 4.18
C ILE A 390 6.36 -22.21 3.55
N ILE A 391 6.12 -20.99 3.08
CA ILE A 391 7.18 -20.10 2.57
C ILE A 391 7.98 -19.57 3.77
N ASP A 392 9.22 -20.04 3.92
CA ASP A 392 10.09 -19.74 5.06
C ASP A 392 10.97 -18.51 4.83
N PHE A 393 11.51 -17.99 5.93
CA PHE A 393 12.56 -16.98 5.91
C PHE A 393 13.88 -17.56 5.39
N PRO A 394 14.79 -16.73 4.84
CA PRO A 394 16.16 -17.16 4.57
C PRO A 394 16.87 -17.65 5.85
N PRO A 395 17.83 -18.59 5.74
CA PRO A 395 18.59 -19.07 6.88
C PRO A 395 19.34 -17.94 7.59
N ALA A 396 19.26 -17.92 8.94
CA ALA A 396 20.09 -17.04 9.77
C ALA A 396 21.00 -17.86 10.70
N PRO A 397 22.18 -18.28 10.21
CA PRO A 397 23.04 -19.23 10.92
C PRO A 397 23.65 -18.68 12.22
N LYS A 398 23.55 -17.36 12.44
CA LYS A 398 24.03 -16.64 13.62
C LYS A 398 22.98 -16.55 14.74
N LEU A 399 21.72 -16.90 14.48
CA LEU A 399 20.67 -16.90 15.51
C LEU A 399 20.54 -18.26 16.18
N ASP A 400 20.26 -18.24 17.47
CA ASP A 400 19.84 -19.40 18.25
C ASP A 400 18.31 -19.62 18.17
N PRO A 401 17.77 -20.71 18.76
CA PRO A 401 16.32 -20.97 18.75
C PRO A 401 15.45 -19.93 19.48
N LEU A 402 16.06 -18.99 20.22
CA LEU A 402 15.38 -17.88 20.90
C LEU A 402 15.58 -16.55 20.17
N SER A 403 16.03 -16.59 18.91
CA SER A 403 16.34 -15.41 18.10
C SER A 403 17.36 -14.47 18.75
N ARG A 404 18.36 -15.03 19.43
CA ARG A 404 19.55 -14.32 19.94
C ARG A 404 20.76 -14.61 19.07
N LEU A 405 21.67 -13.63 18.97
CA LEU A 405 22.98 -13.90 18.36
C LEU A 405 23.76 -14.93 19.18
N ILE A 406 24.36 -15.90 18.49
CA ILE A 406 25.31 -16.86 19.07
C ILE A 406 26.68 -16.16 19.16
N PRO A 407 27.23 -15.87 20.35
CA PRO A 407 28.44 -15.04 20.49
C PRO A 407 29.63 -15.53 19.68
N ASP A 408 29.87 -16.85 19.66
CA ASP A 408 31.01 -17.47 18.97
C ASP A 408 30.93 -17.39 17.43
N LYS A 409 29.78 -17.01 16.87
CA LYS A 409 29.56 -16.84 15.43
C LYS A 409 29.48 -15.38 14.98
N CYS A 410 29.59 -14.45 15.92
CA CYS A 410 29.29 -13.03 15.68
C CYS A 410 30.49 -12.14 15.91
N THR A 411 30.52 -11.02 15.20
CA THR A 411 31.53 -9.97 15.44
C THR A 411 31.15 -9.14 16.66
N PRO A 412 32.12 -8.43 17.28
CA PRO A 412 31.81 -7.49 18.35
C PRO A 412 30.81 -6.40 17.95
N SER A 413 30.80 -6.00 16.66
CA SER A 413 29.86 -5.00 16.14
C SER A 413 28.43 -5.53 16.13
N GLU A 414 28.23 -6.76 15.63
CA GLU A 414 26.91 -7.42 15.61
C GLU A 414 26.34 -7.60 17.02
N LEU A 415 27.19 -7.98 17.99
CA LEU A 415 26.78 -8.15 19.39
C LEU A 415 26.40 -6.83 20.07
N ARG A 416 27.13 -5.74 19.77
CA ARG A 416 26.73 -4.39 20.23
C ARG A 416 25.44 -3.94 19.55
N GLY A 417 25.26 -4.26 18.27
CA GLY A 417 24.04 -4.01 17.51
C GLY A 417 22.82 -4.67 18.15
N GLU A 418 22.92 -5.94 18.56
CA GLU A 418 21.82 -6.62 19.27
C GLU A 418 21.48 -5.93 20.60
N GLN A 419 22.49 -5.47 21.36
CA GLN A 419 22.28 -4.74 22.62
C GLN A 419 21.60 -3.40 22.37
N LEU A 420 22.00 -2.67 21.32
CA LEU A 420 21.37 -1.41 20.93
C LEU A 420 19.91 -1.63 20.51
N PHE A 421 19.65 -2.64 19.66
CA PHE A 421 18.33 -3.01 19.17
C PHE A 421 17.33 -3.25 20.30
N LYS A 422 17.78 -3.89 21.39
CA LYS A 422 16.97 -4.22 22.57
C LYS A 422 16.97 -3.13 23.64
N GLY A 423 17.83 -2.13 23.49
CA GLY A 423 18.08 -1.08 24.47
C GLY A 423 17.84 0.30 23.88
N LYS A 424 18.93 1.06 23.71
CA LYS A 424 18.90 2.48 23.31
C LYS A 424 18.11 2.73 22.02
N ALA A 425 18.15 1.81 21.06
CA ALA A 425 17.48 1.98 19.78
C ALA A 425 15.98 1.64 19.80
N MET A 426 15.50 0.99 20.88
CA MET A 426 14.09 0.65 21.11
C MET A 426 13.41 -0.20 20.02
N CYS A 427 14.16 -0.81 19.10
CA CYS A 427 13.61 -1.55 17.97
C CYS A 427 12.73 -2.73 18.43
N SER A 428 13.11 -3.38 19.54
CA SER A 428 12.37 -4.52 20.09
C SER A 428 11.00 -4.19 20.70
N GLN A 429 10.60 -2.91 20.76
CA GLN A 429 9.26 -2.53 21.21
C GLN A 429 8.18 -2.97 20.21
N CYS A 430 8.52 -2.95 18.91
CA CYS A 430 7.64 -3.43 17.83
C CYS A 430 8.20 -4.73 17.20
N HIS A 431 9.52 -4.91 17.18
CA HIS A 431 10.17 -6.04 16.51
C HIS A 431 10.67 -7.10 17.49
N TYR A 432 9.78 -8.00 17.93
CA TYR A 432 10.12 -9.09 18.85
C TYR A 432 9.67 -10.46 18.31
N GLY A 433 9.98 -11.52 19.07
CA GLY A 433 9.59 -12.88 18.71
C GLY A 433 10.37 -13.47 17.53
N PRO A 434 9.93 -14.60 16.98
CA PRO A 434 10.66 -15.35 15.96
C PRO A 434 10.71 -14.64 14.60
N ALA A 435 9.70 -13.83 14.27
CA ALA A 435 9.61 -13.07 13.02
C ALA A 435 10.12 -11.61 13.15
N PHE A 436 10.43 -11.15 14.36
CA PHE A 436 10.76 -9.75 14.64
C PHE A 436 9.63 -8.79 14.22
N THR A 437 8.41 -9.08 14.68
CA THR A 437 7.19 -8.29 14.45
C THR A 437 6.20 -8.54 15.59
N ASP A 438 5.26 -7.62 15.77
CA ASP A 438 4.28 -7.65 16.87
C ASP A 438 2.83 -7.77 16.41
N ASP A 439 2.59 -7.86 15.10
CA ASP A 439 1.26 -7.92 14.50
C ASP A 439 0.32 -6.74 14.86
N TYR A 440 0.88 -5.58 15.21
CA TYR A 440 0.14 -4.35 15.43
C TYR A 440 0.38 -3.33 14.31
N LEU A 441 -0.55 -2.39 14.14
CA LEU A 441 -0.29 -1.18 13.38
C LEU A 441 0.11 -0.07 14.35
N HIS A 442 1.18 0.65 14.01
CA HIS A 442 1.69 1.79 14.76
C HIS A 442 1.64 3.04 13.92
N ASP A 443 1.25 4.14 14.54
CA ASP A 443 1.37 5.46 13.94
C ASP A 443 2.69 6.10 14.38
N LEU A 444 3.64 6.21 13.44
CA LEU A 444 4.93 6.85 13.68
C LEU A 444 4.83 8.38 13.72
N GLN A 445 3.68 8.96 13.33
CA GLN A 445 3.41 10.39 13.32
C GLN A 445 4.48 11.18 12.57
N VAL A 446 4.92 10.67 11.41
CA VAL A 446 6.04 11.19 10.61
C VAL A 446 5.80 12.64 10.17
N GLU A 447 4.54 13.05 10.02
CA GLU A 447 4.12 14.41 9.71
C GLU A 447 4.51 15.46 10.77
N ARG A 448 5.00 15.06 11.94
CA ARG A 448 5.64 15.99 12.89
C ARG A 448 6.94 16.59 12.35
N PHE A 449 7.56 16.00 11.33
CA PHE A 449 8.86 16.43 10.78
C PHE A 449 8.73 17.26 9.49
N TYR A 450 7.54 17.40 8.91
CA TYR A 450 7.33 18.18 7.68
C TYR A 450 5.93 18.78 7.63
N HIS A 451 5.72 19.79 6.78
CA HIS A 451 4.38 20.35 6.53
C HIS A 451 3.61 19.45 5.56
N GLY A 452 2.72 18.62 6.09
CA GLY A 452 1.89 17.75 5.28
C GLY A 452 0.95 16.88 6.10
N ARG A 453 0.18 16.07 5.39
CA ARG A 453 -0.88 15.26 6.00
C ARG A 453 -0.31 14.10 6.83
N PRO A 454 -1.06 13.64 7.86
CA PRO A 454 -0.75 12.40 8.55
C PRO A 454 -0.75 11.19 7.62
N GLU A 455 0.20 10.29 7.84
CA GLU A 455 0.28 9.03 7.10
C GLU A 455 -0.61 7.93 7.71
N GLY A 456 -0.90 8.04 9.00
CA GLY A 456 -1.70 7.09 9.76
C GLY A 456 -0.92 5.80 10.10
N PRO A 457 -1.59 4.84 10.76
CA PRO A 457 -0.92 3.66 11.28
C PRO A 457 -0.52 2.69 10.17
N ILE A 458 0.63 2.05 10.34
CA ILE A 458 1.22 1.04 9.46
C ILE A 458 1.55 -0.20 10.28
N LYS A 459 1.27 -1.38 9.74
CA LYS A 459 1.68 -2.65 10.34
C LYS A 459 3.20 -2.74 10.48
N THR A 460 3.69 -3.25 11.61
CA THR A 460 5.08 -3.68 11.73
C THR A 460 5.39 -4.81 10.74
N PHE A 461 6.43 -4.65 9.93
CA PHE A 461 6.89 -5.70 9.01
C PHE A 461 7.98 -6.58 9.66
N PRO A 462 8.07 -7.88 9.31
CA PRO A 462 9.11 -8.77 9.82
C PRO A 462 10.52 -8.28 9.47
N LEU A 463 11.49 -8.53 10.37
CA LEU A 463 12.91 -8.25 10.10
C LEU A 463 13.75 -9.50 9.77
N ARG A 464 13.16 -10.70 9.83
CA ARG A 464 13.84 -11.92 9.36
C ARG A 464 14.10 -11.82 7.86
N GLY A 465 15.37 -11.95 7.45
CA GLY A 465 15.78 -11.80 6.06
C GLY A 465 15.73 -10.37 5.53
N ILE A 466 15.74 -9.35 6.40
CA ILE A 466 15.49 -7.95 6.01
C ILE A 466 16.44 -7.47 4.92
N LYS A 467 17.70 -7.94 4.89
CA LYS A 467 18.67 -7.54 3.87
C LYS A 467 18.29 -7.92 2.42
N ASP A 468 17.28 -8.79 2.24
CA ASP A 468 16.84 -9.29 0.93
C ASP A 468 15.77 -8.39 0.29
N SER A 469 15.13 -7.49 1.05
CA SER A 469 13.96 -6.72 0.60
C SER A 469 14.17 -5.20 0.59
N PRO A 470 15.19 -4.64 -0.08
CA PRO A 470 15.20 -3.21 -0.38
C PRO A 470 14.20 -2.90 -1.52
N PRO A 471 13.65 -1.67 -1.59
CA PRO A 471 13.74 -0.62 -0.60
C PRO A 471 12.92 -0.95 0.67
N TYR A 472 13.12 -0.17 1.72
CA TYR A 472 12.50 -0.37 3.02
C TYR A 472 11.40 0.65 3.30
N PHE A 473 10.60 0.33 4.33
CA PHE A 473 9.35 1.00 4.69
C PHE A 473 8.22 0.74 3.71
N HIS A 474 6.99 1.06 4.12
CA HIS A 474 5.79 0.65 3.40
C HIS A 474 5.64 1.23 1.99
N ASP A 475 6.34 2.31 1.67
CA ASP A 475 6.29 3.00 0.38
C ASP A 475 7.64 3.03 -0.36
N GLY A 476 8.64 2.30 0.14
CA GLY A 476 9.96 2.19 -0.48
C GLY A 476 10.82 3.45 -0.42
N ARG A 477 10.53 4.40 0.47
CA ARG A 477 11.31 5.66 0.56
C ARG A 477 12.70 5.51 1.17
N LEU A 478 13.01 4.39 1.80
CA LEU A 478 14.29 4.13 2.48
C LEU A 478 15.11 3.15 1.64
N MET A 479 16.16 3.61 0.96
CA MET A 479 16.83 2.79 -0.08
C MET A 479 17.82 1.76 0.49
N THR A 480 18.29 1.97 1.72
CA THR A 480 19.29 1.11 2.37
C THR A 480 18.91 0.85 3.83
N LEU A 481 19.53 -0.17 4.45
CA LEU A 481 19.37 -0.40 5.89
C LEU A 481 19.89 0.80 6.70
N ASP A 482 20.94 1.46 6.22
CA ASP A 482 21.48 2.67 6.85
C ASP A 482 20.48 3.84 6.79
N ASP A 483 19.76 4.01 5.68
CA ASP A 483 18.65 4.98 5.62
C ASP A 483 17.53 4.61 6.59
N THR A 484 17.28 3.32 6.81
CA THR A 484 16.27 2.83 7.77
C THR A 484 16.68 3.13 9.21
N VAL A 485 17.94 2.88 9.56
CA VAL A 485 18.50 3.22 10.87
C VAL A 485 18.44 4.74 11.10
N GLU A 486 18.82 5.55 10.12
CA GLU A 486 18.74 7.01 10.24
C GLU A 486 17.29 7.52 10.36
N PHE A 487 16.36 6.95 9.59
CA PHE A 487 14.95 7.29 9.70
C PHE A 487 14.46 7.09 11.15
N PHE A 488 14.62 5.90 11.72
CA PHE A 488 14.15 5.63 13.09
C PHE A 488 14.96 6.37 14.16
N ASN A 489 16.25 6.66 13.92
CA ASN A 489 17.04 7.55 14.77
C ASN A 489 16.42 8.95 14.89
N LEU A 490 15.91 9.50 13.78
CA LEU A 490 15.19 10.77 13.76
C LEU A 490 13.80 10.64 14.38
N ILE A 491 12.99 9.66 13.96
CA ILE A 491 11.59 9.49 14.42
C ILE A 491 11.51 9.42 15.94
N PHE A 492 12.40 8.65 16.57
CA PHE A 492 12.41 8.47 18.01
C PHE A 492 13.37 9.40 18.76
N GLY A 493 14.07 10.31 18.06
CA GLY A 493 14.99 11.27 18.68
C GLY A 493 16.14 10.61 19.47
N LEU A 494 16.66 9.49 18.96
CA LEU A 494 17.57 8.59 19.69
C LEU A 494 18.99 9.14 19.84
N LYS A 495 19.40 10.03 18.94
CA LYS A 495 20.74 10.63 18.89
C LYS A 495 21.83 9.57 18.91
N LEU A 496 21.68 8.56 18.05
CA LEU A 496 22.68 7.51 17.88
C LEU A 496 23.97 8.09 17.27
N THR A 497 25.10 7.63 17.78
CA THR A 497 26.42 7.92 17.22
C THR A 497 26.65 7.14 15.92
N ALA A 498 27.63 7.54 15.11
CA ALA A 498 28.01 6.81 13.90
C ALA A 498 28.26 5.32 14.17
N GLN A 499 29.04 4.99 15.20
CA GLN A 499 29.34 3.61 15.56
C GLN A 499 28.08 2.81 15.97
N GLU A 500 27.15 3.43 16.70
CA GLU A 500 25.90 2.76 17.10
C GLU A 500 25.01 2.47 15.89
N LYS A 501 25.02 3.35 14.88
CA LYS A 501 24.29 3.12 13.62
C LYS A 501 24.90 1.97 12.83
N ASP A 502 26.23 1.96 12.69
CA ASP A 502 26.96 0.88 12.01
C ASP A 502 26.73 -0.48 12.71
N ASP A 503 26.77 -0.49 14.06
CA ASP A 503 26.52 -1.69 14.86
C ASP A 503 25.08 -2.20 14.67
N LEU A 504 24.08 -1.31 14.61
CA LEU A 504 22.69 -1.69 14.31
C LEU A 504 22.55 -2.28 12.91
N THR A 505 23.12 -1.65 11.88
CA THR A 505 23.11 -2.19 10.52
C THR A 505 23.77 -3.58 10.49
N ALA A 506 24.91 -3.76 11.16
CA ALA A 506 25.57 -5.06 11.26
C ALA A 506 24.68 -6.14 11.89
N TYR A 507 23.89 -5.80 12.92
CA TYR A 507 22.92 -6.71 13.50
C TYR A 507 21.76 -7.03 12.55
N LEU A 508 21.19 -6.02 11.86
CA LEU A 508 20.11 -6.22 10.89
C LEU A 508 20.53 -7.17 9.75
N LEU A 509 21.79 -7.12 9.32
CA LEU A 509 22.35 -8.04 8.32
C LEU A 509 22.43 -9.51 8.78
N CYS A 510 22.34 -9.76 10.09
CA CYS A 510 22.32 -11.10 10.66
C CYS A 510 20.91 -11.71 10.75
N LEU A 511 19.86 -10.88 10.62
CA LEU A 511 18.47 -11.29 10.65
C LEU A 511 18.04 -11.80 9.28
#